data_AF-A0A0D2IYR5-F1
#
_entry.id   AF-A0A0D2IYR5-F1
#
_cell.length_a   1.000
_cell.length_b   1.000
_cell.length_c   1.000
_cell.angle_alpha   90.00
_cell.angle_beta   90.00
_cell.angle_gamma   90.00
#
_symmetry.space_group_name_H-M   'P 1'
#
loop_
_entity.id
_entity.type
_entity.pdbx_description
1 polymer ?
#
loop_
_entity_poly.entity_id
_entity_poly.type
_entity_poly.pdbx_seq_one_letter_code
_entity_poly.pdbx_strand_id
1 'polypeptide(L)'
;MKFVRQYPRWRIHSRQQPCSVYLCRDISLSCTTYIVISGKHEPFVERAKRRLRDWFLDYDGNASFQGPLRDPYFVNRILCHESLREAESVIRDLRLRLYDQLDVVDTNADQPFDRASLRNVTNKLHKVSQDCESLYASAEMLHMVSENMLTARQRILEISPRIMTDSNVGDSLNYLKEAMKDDSAVMKVIAILTVIFLPPTFIAGFFGMAFFEMNPAGNFEASKKIWIFFATAGPLTVFTLSVWWFWWRWTDVVEMTKAAQGKSTITL
;
A
#
# COMPACT_ATOMS: atom_id res chain seq x y z
N MET A 1 -11.79 -10.51 27.80
CA MET A 1 -11.95 -10.24 26.35
C MET A 1 -10.80 -10.89 25.58
N LYS A 2 -11.06 -11.62 24.48
CA LYS A 2 -10.03 -12.30 23.67
C LYS A 2 -10.01 -11.71 22.27
N PHE A 3 -8.82 -11.39 21.75
CA PHE A 3 -8.63 -10.94 20.37
C PHE A 3 -7.47 -11.67 19.73
N VAL A 4 -7.61 -11.97 18.44
CA VAL A 4 -6.55 -12.48 17.57
C VAL A 4 -6.39 -11.48 16.43
N ARG A 5 -5.17 -11.05 16.16
CA ARG A 5 -4.89 -10.11 15.06
C ARG A 5 -3.63 -10.54 14.33
N GLN A 6 -3.71 -10.52 13.01
CA GLN A 6 -2.58 -10.81 12.13
C GLN A 6 -2.09 -9.51 11.51
N TYR A 7 -0.78 -9.31 11.51
CA TYR A 7 -0.13 -8.15 10.91
C TYR A 7 0.23 -8.42 9.44
N PRO A 8 0.24 -7.37 8.59
CA PRO A 8 0.54 -7.52 7.17
C PRO A 8 1.99 -7.89 6.91
N ARG A 9 2.22 -8.45 5.72
CA ARG A 9 3.54 -8.84 5.22
C ARG A 9 3.92 -7.92 4.06
N TRP A 10 4.82 -6.99 4.33
CA TRP A 10 5.25 -5.99 3.35
C TRP A 10 6.23 -6.55 2.32
N ARG A 11 7.07 -7.51 2.72
CA ARG A 11 8.10 -8.10 1.84
C ARG A 11 7.64 -9.42 1.24
N ILE A 12 6.85 -9.34 0.19
CA ILE A 12 6.26 -10.51 -0.50
C ILE A 12 7.27 -11.48 -1.13
N HIS A 13 8.46 -10.98 -1.49
CA HIS A 13 9.54 -11.80 -2.07
C HIS A 13 10.41 -12.49 -1.00
N SER A 14 10.23 -12.13 0.27
CA SER A 14 10.88 -12.80 1.39
C SER A 14 9.92 -13.82 2.00
N ARG A 15 10.41 -15.02 2.33
CA ARG A 15 9.63 -15.99 3.11
C ARG A 15 9.46 -15.50 4.54
N GLN A 16 8.49 -14.61 4.75
CA GLN A 16 8.09 -14.13 6.06
C GLN A 16 6.87 -14.89 6.58
N GLN A 17 6.96 -15.34 7.83
CA GLN A 17 5.81 -15.94 8.52
C GLN A 17 4.91 -14.82 9.05
N PRO A 18 3.58 -15.00 9.02
CA PRO A 18 2.67 -14.00 9.55
C PRO A 18 2.90 -13.83 11.06
N CYS A 19 2.95 -12.59 11.53
CA CYS A 19 2.96 -12.31 12.96
C CYS A 19 1.53 -12.15 13.45
N SER A 20 1.18 -12.93 14.47
CA SER A 20 -0.14 -12.93 15.08
C SER A 20 -0.02 -12.59 16.56
N VAL A 21 -0.90 -11.70 17.02
CA VAL A 21 -0.97 -11.28 18.41
C VAL A 21 -2.30 -11.73 18.98
N TYR A 22 -2.21 -12.49 20.07
CA TYR A 22 -3.34 -12.85 20.90
C TYR A 22 -3.32 -11.97 22.14
N LEU A 23 -4.42 -11.26 22.35
CA LEU A 23 -4.64 -10.40 23.51
C LEU A 23 -5.76 -11.00 24.34
N CYS A 24 -5.47 -11.32 25.60
CA CYS A 24 -6.49 -11.68 26.58
C CYS A 24 -6.43 -10.68 27.73
N ARG A 25 -7.53 -9.99 28.02
CA ARG A 25 -7.67 -9.17 29.23
C ARG A 25 -8.67 -9.81 30.19
N ASP A 26 -8.21 -10.02 31.41
CA ASP A 26 -9.04 -10.33 32.56
C ASP A 26 -9.37 -9.01 33.29
N ILE A 27 -10.66 -8.69 33.37
CA ILE A 27 -11.14 -7.44 33.96
C ILE A 27 -11.05 -7.50 35.48
N SER A 28 -11.27 -8.68 36.08
CA SER A 28 -11.29 -8.88 37.53
C SER A 28 -9.88 -8.78 38.13
N LEU A 29 -8.87 -9.28 37.40
CA LEU A 29 -7.48 -9.26 37.84
C LEU A 29 -6.68 -8.04 37.34
N SER A 30 -7.32 -7.14 36.57
CA SER A 30 -6.64 -6.04 35.85
C SER A 30 -5.39 -6.50 35.08
N CYS A 31 -5.39 -7.75 34.63
CA CYS A 31 -4.24 -8.41 34.03
C CYS A 31 -4.46 -8.52 32.51
N THR A 32 -3.43 -8.16 31.74
CA THR A 32 -3.45 -8.24 30.28
C THR A 32 -2.35 -9.16 29.81
N THR A 33 -2.72 -10.31 29.24
CA THR A 33 -1.81 -11.30 28.69
C THR A 33 -1.69 -11.10 27.18
N TYR A 34 -0.46 -11.03 26.70
CA TYR A 34 -0.14 -11.00 25.27
C TYR A 34 0.61 -12.27 24.89
N ILE A 35 0.18 -12.91 23.80
CA ILE A 35 0.93 -13.98 23.15
C ILE A 35 1.23 -13.52 21.73
N VAL A 36 2.50 -13.29 21.43
CA VAL A 36 2.97 -12.86 20.10
C VAL A 36 3.63 -14.05 19.42
N ILE A 37 3.06 -14.49 18.32
CA ILE A 37 3.58 -15.56 17.47
C ILE A 37 4.18 -14.90 16.24
N SER A 38 5.44 -15.17 15.94
CA SER A 38 6.13 -14.63 14.76
C SER A 38 7.21 -15.57 14.25
N GLY A 39 7.63 -15.36 13.00
CA GLY A 39 8.74 -16.06 12.39
C GLY A 39 10.08 -15.82 13.09
N LYS A 40 11.01 -16.76 12.90
CA LYS A 40 12.36 -16.65 13.45
C LYS A 40 13.10 -15.46 12.81
N HIS A 41 13.62 -14.57 13.65
CA HIS A 41 14.41 -13.38 13.26
C HIS A 41 13.68 -12.37 12.35
N GLU A 42 12.35 -12.23 12.49
CA GLU A 42 11.61 -11.18 11.77
C GLU A 42 12.07 -9.77 12.21
N PRO A 43 12.60 -8.93 11.30
CA PRO A 43 13.22 -7.65 11.66
C PRO A 43 12.29 -6.72 12.45
N PHE A 44 11.00 -6.68 12.06
CA PHE A 44 10.02 -5.81 12.72
C PHE A 44 9.68 -6.29 14.14
N VAL A 45 9.61 -7.61 14.36
CA VAL A 45 9.36 -8.16 15.69
C VAL A 45 10.57 -7.95 16.59
N GLU A 46 11.79 -8.06 16.07
CA GLU A 46 13.00 -7.74 16.84
C GLU A 46 13.08 -6.25 17.21
N ARG A 47 12.66 -5.35 16.32
CA ARG A 47 12.52 -3.92 16.65
C ARG A 47 11.45 -3.67 17.70
N ALA A 48 10.28 -4.31 17.58
CA ALA A 48 9.22 -4.21 18.56
C ALA A 48 9.66 -4.75 19.94
N LYS A 49 10.34 -5.91 19.97
CA LYS A 49 10.94 -6.46 21.19
C LYS A 49 11.95 -5.50 21.81
N ARG A 50 12.80 -4.86 21.01
CA ARG A 50 13.77 -3.86 21.49
C ARG A 50 13.03 -2.68 22.12
N ARG A 51 12.06 -2.08 21.44
CA ARG A 51 11.23 -0.99 21.99
C ARG A 51 10.50 -1.36 23.27
N LEU A 52 10.00 -2.60 23.36
CA LEU A 52 9.38 -3.08 24.59
C LEU A 52 10.41 -3.21 25.71
N ARG A 53 11.60 -3.77 25.43
CA ARG A 53 12.69 -3.84 26.42
C ARG A 53 13.10 -2.46 26.90
N ASP A 54 13.34 -1.52 25.99
CA ASP A 54 13.76 -0.14 26.32
C ASP A 54 12.72 0.57 27.19
N TRP A 55 11.46 0.15 27.14
CA TRP A 55 10.41 0.73 27.96
C TRP A 55 10.24 0.04 29.31
N PHE A 56 10.40 -1.28 29.37
CA PHE A 56 10.23 -2.03 30.62
C PHE A 56 11.52 -2.15 31.43
N LEU A 57 12.69 -2.08 30.79
CA LEU A 57 14.00 -2.34 31.38
C LEU A 57 14.91 -1.11 31.22
N ASP A 58 15.69 -0.81 32.25
CA ASP A 58 16.79 0.16 32.19
C ASP A 58 18.00 -0.42 31.46
N TYR A 59 19.03 0.40 31.22
CA TYR A 59 20.30 0.00 30.60
C TYR A 59 20.94 -1.23 31.26
N ASP A 60 20.83 -1.33 32.59
CA ASP A 60 21.34 -2.46 33.39
C ASP A 60 20.41 -3.68 33.42
N GLY A 61 19.28 -3.65 32.70
CA GLY A 61 18.31 -4.75 32.64
C GLY A 61 17.36 -4.83 33.83
N ASN A 62 17.39 -3.86 34.73
CA ASN A 62 16.45 -3.75 35.85
C ASN A 62 15.10 -3.19 35.40
N ALA A 63 14.00 -3.60 36.04
CA ALA A 63 12.67 -3.09 35.70
C ALA A 63 12.60 -1.57 35.95
N SER A 64 12.51 -0.78 34.87
CA SER A 64 12.43 0.68 34.92
C SER A 64 10.98 1.19 34.94
N PHE A 65 10.03 0.39 34.43
CA PHE A 65 8.63 0.82 34.31
C PHE A 65 7.91 0.68 35.67
N GLN A 66 7.56 1.80 36.29
CA GLN A 66 6.87 1.85 37.58
C GLN A 66 5.37 2.18 37.48
N GLY A 67 4.81 2.29 36.27
CA GLY A 67 3.39 2.60 36.05
C GLY A 67 2.52 1.36 35.79
N PRO A 68 1.18 1.44 35.98
CA PRO A 68 0.29 0.43 35.43
C PRO A 68 0.14 0.61 33.91
N LEU A 69 0.31 -0.47 33.16
CA LEU A 69 0.04 -0.50 31.73
C LEU A 69 -1.49 -0.55 31.49
N ARG A 70 -2.14 0.61 31.64
CA ARG A 70 -3.62 0.73 31.66
C ARG A 70 -4.25 0.30 30.33
N ASP A 71 -3.57 0.58 29.23
CA ASP A 71 -4.09 0.34 27.90
C ASP A 71 -3.84 -1.07 27.34
N PRO A 72 -4.88 -1.86 27.01
CA PRO A 72 -4.70 -3.21 26.48
C PRO A 72 -4.14 -3.24 25.05
N TYR A 73 -4.23 -2.13 24.31
CA TYR A 73 -3.75 -2.07 22.93
C TYR A 73 -2.33 -1.54 22.82
N PHE A 74 -1.68 -1.33 23.96
CA PHE A 74 -0.32 -0.82 24.05
C PHE A 74 0.70 -1.55 23.16
N VAL A 75 0.84 -2.87 23.33
CA VAL A 75 1.76 -3.70 22.53
C VAL A 75 1.36 -3.68 21.06
N ASN A 76 0.06 -3.74 20.79
CA ASN A 76 -0.47 -3.71 19.42
C ASN A 76 -0.14 -2.40 18.70
N ARG A 77 -0.16 -1.26 19.41
CA ARG A 77 0.24 0.05 18.86
C ARG A 77 1.71 0.06 18.45
N ILE A 78 2.61 -0.49 19.28
CA ILE A 78 4.03 -0.63 18.91
C ILE A 78 4.18 -1.47 17.64
N LEU A 79 3.48 -2.61 17.58
CA LEU A 79 3.54 -3.49 16.43
C LEU A 79 2.96 -2.85 15.16
N CYS A 80 1.87 -2.08 15.26
CA CYS A 80 1.34 -1.33 14.11
C CYS A 80 2.34 -0.29 13.62
N HIS A 81 2.97 0.45 14.53
CA HIS A 81 3.99 1.43 14.18
C HIS A 81 5.22 0.77 13.53
N GLU A 82 5.73 -0.34 14.06
CA GLU A 82 6.87 -1.04 13.47
C GLU A 82 6.54 -1.67 12.11
N SER A 83 5.28 -2.10 11.92
CA SER A 83 4.78 -2.58 10.65
C SER A 83 4.67 -1.45 9.62
N LEU A 84 4.12 -0.29 9.98
CA LEU A 84 4.09 0.89 9.09
C LEU A 84 5.49 1.30 8.66
N ARG A 85 6.43 1.37 9.62
CA ARG A 85 7.82 1.75 9.32
C ARG A 85 8.50 0.77 8.36
N GLU A 86 8.12 -0.49 8.37
CA GLU A 86 8.59 -1.45 7.37
C GLU A 86 7.98 -1.17 5.99
N ALA A 87 6.68 -0.84 5.95
CA ALA A 87 5.98 -0.45 4.72
C ALA A 87 6.68 0.71 4.01
N GLU A 88 7.04 1.78 4.74
CA GLU A 88 7.73 2.95 4.19
C GLU A 88 9.00 2.56 3.42
N SER A 89 9.78 1.62 3.95
CA SER A 89 11.00 1.15 3.29
C SER A 89 10.70 0.44 1.97
N VAL A 90 9.65 -0.38 1.93
CA VAL A 90 9.27 -1.14 0.73
C VAL A 90 8.62 -0.25 -0.32
N ILE A 91 7.81 0.71 0.10
CA ILE A 91 7.21 1.74 -0.78
C ILE A 91 8.31 2.56 -1.45
N ARG A 92 9.34 2.95 -0.70
CA ARG A 92 10.48 3.68 -1.27
C ARG A 92 11.20 2.86 -2.34
N ASP A 93 11.45 1.58 -2.09
CA ASP A 93 12.10 0.70 -3.06
C ASP A 93 11.23 0.47 -4.31
N LEU A 94 9.91 0.35 -4.15
CA LEU A 94 8.96 0.30 -5.26
C LEU A 94 9.02 1.58 -6.10
N ARG A 95 8.99 2.75 -5.43
CA ARG A 95 9.07 4.06 -6.06
C ARG A 95 10.35 4.18 -6.90
N LEU A 96 11.51 3.81 -6.35
CA LEU A 96 12.77 3.85 -7.07
C LEU A 96 12.76 2.95 -8.32
N ARG A 97 12.21 1.74 -8.22
CA ARG A 97 12.08 0.84 -9.39
C ARG A 97 11.15 1.39 -10.46
N LEU A 98 10.08 2.09 -10.07
CA LEU A 98 9.18 2.76 -11.00
C LEU A 98 9.89 3.91 -11.73
N TYR A 99 10.60 4.77 -11.01
CA TYR A 99 11.36 5.87 -11.61
C TYR A 99 12.47 5.37 -12.54
N ASP A 100 13.17 4.30 -12.19
CA ASP A 100 14.15 3.65 -13.08
C ASP A 100 13.52 3.23 -14.41
N GLN A 101 12.26 2.76 -14.40
CA GLN A 101 11.58 2.43 -15.66
C GLN A 101 11.13 3.66 -16.44
N LEU A 102 10.67 4.71 -15.75
CA LEU A 102 10.30 5.98 -16.39
C LEU A 102 11.50 6.65 -17.05
N ASP A 103 12.66 6.66 -16.39
CA ASP A 103 13.91 7.24 -16.90
C ASP A 103 14.41 6.52 -18.15
N VAL A 104 14.30 5.17 -18.17
CA VAL A 104 14.58 4.39 -19.37
C VAL A 104 13.63 4.77 -20.51
N VAL A 105 12.34 4.96 -20.25
CA VAL A 105 11.40 5.36 -21.30
C VAL A 105 11.71 6.76 -21.85
N ASP A 106 12.05 7.70 -20.97
CA ASP A 106 12.40 9.08 -21.35
C ASP A 106 13.67 9.13 -22.20
N THR A 107 14.72 8.43 -21.76
CA THR A 107 15.99 8.35 -22.50
C THR A 107 15.84 7.69 -23.87
N ASN A 108 14.88 6.75 -24.01
CA ASN A 108 14.60 6.09 -25.28
C ASN A 108 13.63 6.87 -26.19
N ALA A 109 13.04 7.99 -25.73
CA ALA A 109 12.16 8.82 -26.55
C ALA A 109 12.89 9.48 -27.73
N ASP A 110 14.20 9.74 -27.57
CA ASP A 110 15.04 10.42 -28.57
C ASP A 110 15.73 9.46 -29.56
N GLN A 111 15.59 8.13 -29.38
CA GLN A 111 16.25 7.11 -30.20
C GLN A 111 15.26 6.18 -30.93
N PRO A 112 15.64 5.53 -32.05
CA PRO A 112 14.81 4.51 -32.68
C PRO A 112 14.60 3.34 -31.71
N PHE A 113 13.36 3.20 -31.22
CA PHE A 113 12.95 2.25 -30.19
C PHE A 113 13.33 0.78 -30.52
N ASP A 114 14.20 0.19 -29.69
CA ASP A 114 14.50 -1.25 -29.74
C ASP A 114 13.42 -2.10 -29.05
N ARG A 115 12.95 -3.16 -29.73
CA ARG A 115 11.91 -4.04 -29.21
C ARG A 115 12.34 -4.86 -27.99
N ALA A 116 13.62 -5.24 -27.92
CA ALA A 116 14.12 -6.01 -26.77
C ALA A 116 14.13 -5.14 -25.50
N SER A 117 14.55 -3.88 -25.64
CA SER A 117 14.44 -2.85 -24.60
C SER A 117 12.99 -2.65 -24.13
N LEU A 118 12.05 -2.45 -25.05
CA LEU A 118 10.62 -2.27 -24.73
C LEU A 118 10.06 -3.46 -23.93
N ARG A 119 10.31 -4.68 -24.39
CA ARG A 119 9.83 -5.90 -23.71
C ARG A 119 10.40 -6.01 -22.30
N ASN A 120 11.65 -5.61 -22.08
CA ASN A 120 12.28 -5.61 -20.76
C ASN A 120 11.61 -4.60 -19.81
N VAL A 121 11.39 -3.37 -20.28
CA VAL A 121 10.69 -2.32 -19.52
C VAL A 121 9.28 -2.78 -19.16
N THR A 122 8.53 -3.36 -20.10
CA THR A 122 7.18 -3.89 -19.84
C THR A 122 7.18 -4.97 -18.76
N ASN A 123 8.10 -5.94 -18.86
CA ASN A 123 8.21 -7.01 -17.86
C ASN A 123 8.54 -6.47 -16.47
N LYS A 124 9.41 -5.45 -16.38
CA LYS A 124 9.75 -4.79 -15.11
C LYS A 124 8.57 -4.00 -14.57
N LEU A 125 7.87 -3.24 -15.40
CA LEU A 125 6.70 -2.45 -15.00
C LEU A 125 5.54 -3.35 -14.55
N HIS A 126 5.33 -4.48 -15.22
CA HIS A 126 4.35 -5.49 -14.81
C HIS A 126 4.64 -6.03 -13.40
N LYS A 127 5.91 -6.34 -13.10
CA LYS A 127 6.34 -6.74 -11.76
C LYS A 127 6.10 -5.62 -10.72
N VAL A 128 6.41 -4.38 -11.06
CA VAL A 128 6.14 -3.22 -10.19
C VAL A 128 4.64 -3.08 -9.91
N SER A 129 3.79 -3.30 -10.90
CA SER A 129 2.33 -3.28 -10.72
C SER A 129 1.83 -4.37 -9.77
N GLN A 130 2.30 -5.61 -9.95
CA GLN A 130 1.98 -6.72 -9.05
C GLN A 130 2.43 -6.46 -7.61
N ASP A 131 3.64 -5.93 -7.44
CA ASP A 131 4.16 -5.56 -6.13
C ASP A 131 3.30 -4.46 -5.49
N CYS A 132 2.84 -3.48 -6.28
CA CYS A 132 1.95 -2.41 -5.83
C CYS A 132 0.60 -2.96 -5.33
N GLU A 133 -0.02 -3.89 -6.06
CA GLU A 133 -1.27 -4.53 -5.64
C GLU A 133 -1.11 -5.27 -4.31
N SER A 134 -0.02 -6.03 -4.17
CA SER A 134 0.24 -6.77 -2.93
C SER A 134 0.53 -5.84 -1.74
N LEU A 135 1.19 -4.70 -1.98
CA LEU A 135 1.42 -3.68 -0.95
C LEU A 135 0.13 -2.98 -0.56
N TYR A 136 -0.74 -2.69 -1.53
CA TYR A 136 -2.06 -2.11 -1.27
C TYR A 136 -2.90 -3.01 -0.37
N ALA A 137 -2.97 -4.31 -0.67
CA ALA A 137 -3.66 -5.28 0.19
C ALA A 137 -3.07 -5.35 1.61
N SER A 138 -1.75 -5.21 1.73
CA SER A 138 -1.05 -5.17 3.02
C SER A 138 -1.38 -3.90 3.82
N ALA A 139 -1.45 -2.75 3.16
CA ALA A 139 -1.85 -1.48 3.79
C ALA A 139 -3.30 -1.49 4.25
N GLU A 140 -4.20 -2.03 3.43
CA GLU A 140 -5.61 -2.19 3.79
C GLU A 140 -5.78 -3.11 5.01
N MET A 141 -4.99 -4.20 5.08
CA MET A 141 -4.97 -5.05 6.27
C MET A 141 -4.54 -4.28 7.52
N LEU A 142 -3.49 -3.44 7.44
CA LEU A 142 -3.04 -2.67 8.61
C LEU A 142 -4.04 -1.59 9.02
N HIS A 143 -4.71 -0.97 8.04
CA HIS A 143 -5.80 -0.03 8.27
C HIS A 143 -6.94 -0.69 9.02
N MET A 144 -7.41 -1.85 8.53
CA MET A 144 -8.47 -2.64 9.17
C MET A 144 -8.08 -3.07 10.59
N VAL A 145 -6.83 -3.51 10.79
CA VAL A 145 -6.32 -3.89 12.12
C VAL A 145 -6.36 -2.69 13.07
N SER A 146 -5.93 -1.51 12.65
CA SER A 146 -5.92 -0.29 13.47
C SER A 146 -7.34 0.21 13.77
N GLU A 147 -8.22 0.21 12.77
CA GLU A 147 -9.62 0.58 12.93
C GLU A 147 -10.36 -0.35 13.89
N ASN A 148 -10.20 -1.67 13.72
CA ASN A 148 -10.78 -2.64 14.64
C ASN A 148 -10.24 -2.48 16.07
N MET A 149 -9.03 -1.95 16.28
CA MET A 149 -8.52 -1.64 17.63
C MET A 149 -9.19 -0.40 18.20
N LEU A 150 -9.34 0.65 17.40
CA LEU A 150 -10.02 1.89 17.81
C LEU A 150 -11.47 1.64 18.19
N THR A 151 -12.21 0.89 17.37
CA THR A 151 -13.61 0.52 17.66
C THR A 151 -13.71 -0.32 18.94
N ALA A 152 -12.82 -1.30 19.11
CA ALA A 152 -12.82 -2.12 20.32
C ALA A 152 -12.42 -1.32 21.57
N ARG A 153 -11.49 -0.38 21.42
CA ARG A 153 -11.08 0.56 22.46
C ARG A 153 -12.24 1.46 22.89
N GLN A 154 -12.97 2.04 21.94
CA GLN A 154 -14.15 2.87 22.19
C GLN A 154 -15.20 2.11 23.00
N ARG A 155 -15.50 0.86 22.62
CA ARG A 155 -16.43 0.01 23.39
C ARG A 155 -15.99 -0.21 24.84
N ILE A 156 -14.69 -0.38 25.10
CA ILE A 156 -14.20 -0.53 26.47
C ILE A 156 -14.28 0.79 27.25
N LEU A 157 -14.04 1.93 26.58
CA LEU A 157 -14.18 3.26 27.19
C LEU A 157 -15.64 3.54 27.61
N GLU A 158 -16.62 3.10 26.82
CA GLU A 158 -18.05 3.19 27.16
C GLU A 158 -18.39 2.39 28.42
N ILE A 159 -17.81 1.18 28.58
CA ILE A 159 -18.06 0.31 29.73
C ILE A 159 -17.34 0.83 30.98
N SER A 160 -16.12 1.33 30.85
CA SER A 160 -15.36 1.86 31.99
C SER A 160 -14.33 2.91 31.54
N PRO A 161 -14.65 4.20 31.69
CA PRO A 161 -13.80 5.29 31.20
C PRO A 161 -12.46 5.38 31.96
N ARG A 162 -12.39 4.84 33.18
CA ARG A 162 -11.17 4.86 34.00
C ARG A 162 -10.10 3.88 33.53
N ILE A 163 -10.44 2.86 32.72
CA ILE A 163 -9.50 1.82 32.29
C ILE A 163 -8.39 2.36 31.39
N MET A 164 -8.63 3.45 30.66
CA MET A 164 -7.66 4.00 29.69
C MET A 164 -7.39 5.50 29.87
N THR A 165 -7.72 6.05 31.04
CA THR A 165 -7.40 7.45 31.36
C THR A 165 -5.90 7.68 31.19
N ASP A 166 -5.55 8.79 30.53
CA ASP A 166 -4.17 9.25 30.29
C ASP A 166 -3.33 8.39 29.32
N SER A 167 -3.96 7.71 28.35
CA SER A 167 -3.23 6.90 27.35
C SER A 167 -3.24 7.51 25.94
N ASN A 168 -2.05 7.78 25.40
CA ASN A 168 -1.83 8.28 24.03
C ASN A 168 -1.97 7.21 22.93
N VAL A 169 -2.40 6.00 23.30
CA VAL A 169 -2.53 4.86 22.38
C VAL A 169 -3.64 5.12 21.36
N GLY A 170 -4.75 5.75 21.78
CA GLY A 170 -5.84 6.12 20.88
C GLY A 170 -5.38 7.09 19.80
N ASP A 171 -4.72 8.18 20.20
CA ASP A 171 -4.21 9.20 19.28
C ASP A 171 -3.18 8.63 18.30
N SER A 172 -2.29 7.77 18.81
CA SER A 172 -1.31 7.09 17.96
C SER A 172 -1.96 6.15 16.95
N LEU A 173 -2.99 5.42 17.34
CA LEU A 173 -3.72 4.52 16.42
C LEU A 173 -4.53 5.31 15.37
N ASN A 174 -5.10 6.46 15.75
CA ASN A 174 -5.74 7.38 14.81
C ASN A 174 -4.74 7.94 13.80
N TYR A 175 -3.57 8.40 14.27
CA TYR A 175 -2.48 8.83 13.40
C TYR A 175 -2.05 7.73 12.43
N LEU A 176 -1.84 6.50 12.92
CA LEU A 176 -1.50 5.36 12.07
C LEU A 176 -2.61 5.06 11.05
N LYS A 177 -3.88 5.12 11.46
CA LYS A 177 -5.03 4.93 10.57
C LYS A 177 -5.01 5.93 9.42
N GLU A 178 -4.73 7.21 9.71
CA GLU A 178 -4.71 8.27 8.71
C GLU A 178 -3.48 8.16 7.80
N ALA A 179 -2.29 7.95 8.36
CA ALA A 179 -1.06 7.74 7.58
C ALA A 179 -1.21 6.58 6.56
N MET A 180 -1.90 5.49 6.95
CA MET A 180 -2.19 4.38 6.03
C MET A 180 -3.12 4.74 4.90
N LYS A 181 -4.10 5.62 5.14
CA LYS A 181 -5.01 6.06 4.07
C LYS A 181 -4.23 6.86 3.03
N ASP A 182 -3.38 7.77 3.48
CA ASP A 182 -2.54 8.59 2.61
C ASP A 182 -1.58 7.71 1.79
N ASP A 183 -0.90 6.76 2.44
CA ASP A 183 -0.02 5.81 1.76
C ASP A 183 -0.78 4.94 0.73
N SER A 184 -2.02 4.52 1.06
CA SER A 184 -2.86 3.76 0.14
C SER A 184 -3.32 4.58 -1.07
N ALA A 185 -3.46 5.90 -0.92
CA ALA A 185 -3.77 6.81 -2.01
C ALA A 185 -2.59 6.93 -2.99
N VAL A 186 -1.36 7.00 -2.47
CA VAL A 186 -0.14 7.00 -3.31
C VAL A 186 -0.02 5.70 -4.11
N MET A 187 -0.28 4.55 -3.50
CA MET A 187 -0.27 3.25 -4.20
C MET A 187 -1.34 3.18 -5.29
N LYS A 188 -2.54 3.72 -5.05
CA LYS A 188 -3.58 3.85 -6.08
C LYS A 188 -3.06 4.66 -7.26
N VAL A 189 -2.50 5.84 -7.02
CA VAL A 189 -1.97 6.69 -8.10
C VAL A 189 -0.93 5.96 -8.95
N ILE A 190 -0.02 5.18 -8.32
CA ILE A 190 0.97 4.38 -9.05
C ILE A 190 0.31 3.29 -9.92
N ALA A 191 -0.66 2.55 -9.38
CA ALA A 191 -1.41 1.53 -10.14
C ALA A 191 -2.23 2.14 -11.29
N ILE A 192 -2.73 3.36 -11.11
CA ILE A 192 -3.42 4.10 -12.16
C ILE A 192 -2.48 4.45 -13.31
N LEU A 193 -1.28 4.93 -12.97
CA LEU A 193 -0.25 5.23 -13.96
C LEU A 193 0.11 3.95 -14.75
N THR A 194 0.29 2.79 -14.09
CA THR A 194 0.58 1.54 -14.81
C THR A 194 -0.53 1.13 -15.78
N VAL A 195 -1.81 1.27 -15.39
CA VAL A 195 -2.97 0.97 -16.26
C VAL A 195 -3.06 1.90 -17.45
N ILE A 196 -2.65 3.17 -17.31
CA ILE A 196 -2.64 4.16 -18.40
C ILE A 196 -1.47 3.91 -19.36
N PHE A 197 -0.32 3.47 -18.85
CA PHE A 197 0.88 3.23 -19.66
C PHE A 197 0.91 1.85 -20.32
N LEU A 198 0.20 0.85 -19.79
CA LEU A 198 0.16 -0.51 -20.37
C LEU A 198 -0.40 -0.58 -21.81
N PRO A 199 -1.50 0.13 -22.17
CA PRO A 199 -2.11 0.03 -23.51
C PRO A 199 -1.24 0.63 -24.64
N PRO A 200 -0.63 1.84 -24.49
CA PRO A 200 0.32 2.35 -25.48
C PRO A 200 1.52 1.43 -25.70
N THR A 201 2.01 0.76 -24.66
CA THR A 201 3.13 -0.18 -24.76
C THR A 201 2.76 -1.47 -25.52
N PHE A 202 1.52 -1.95 -25.40
CA PHE A 202 1.01 -3.06 -26.21
C PHE A 202 0.92 -2.69 -27.70
N ILE A 203 0.45 -1.47 -27.99
CA ILE A 203 0.44 -0.92 -29.35
C ILE A 203 1.86 -0.84 -29.91
N ALA A 204 2.82 -0.32 -29.15
CA ALA A 204 4.22 -0.26 -29.59
C ALA A 204 4.78 -1.67 -29.92
N GLY A 205 4.44 -2.69 -29.12
CA GLY A 205 4.84 -4.09 -29.38
C GLY A 205 4.18 -4.71 -30.62
N PHE A 206 2.88 -4.43 -30.84
CA PHE A 206 2.12 -4.96 -31.97
C PHE A 206 2.51 -4.29 -33.30
N PHE A 207 2.69 -2.97 -33.30
CA PHE A 207 3.03 -2.21 -34.50
C PHE A 207 4.52 -2.25 -34.83
N GLY A 208 5.40 -2.46 -33.85
CA GLY A 208 6.81 -2.69 -34.10
C GLY A 208 7.03 -3.82 -35.12
N MET A 209 6.22 -4.88 -35.09
CA MET A 209 6.23 -6.03 -36.02
C MET A 209 5.75 -5.72 -37.44
N ALA A 210 4.84 -4.76 -37.62
CA ALA A 210 4.17 -4.52 -38.89
C ALA A 210 4.85 -3.45 -39.78
N PHE A 211 5.82 -2.70 -39.26
CA PHE A 211 6.46 -1.59 -39.98
C PHE A 211 7.76 -1.93 -40.71
N PHE A 212 8.32 -3.14 -40.53
CA PHE A 212 9.57 -3.55 -41.19
C PHE A 212 9.39 -4.86 -41.99
N GLU A 213 8.82 -4.76 -43.19
CA GLU A 213 9.08 -5.73 -44.26
C GLU A 213 10.10 -5.10 -45.22
N MET A 214 11.34 -5.60 -45.19
CA MET A 214 12.38 -5.24 -46.16
C MET A 214 12.17 -6.08 -47.42
N ASN A 215 11.75 -5.45 -48.52
CA ASN A 215 11.66 -6.09 -49.83
C ASN A 215 13.09 -6.21 -50.42
N PRO A 216 13.47 -7.27 -51.18
CA PRO A 216 14.86 -7.52 -51.60
C PRO A 216 15.47 -6.52 -52.60
N ALA A 217 14.79 -5.42 -52.93
CA ALA A 217 15.15 -4.52 -54.03
C ALA A 217 15.71 -3.15 -53.61
N GLY A 218 15.97 -2.90 -52.31
CA GLY A 218 16.76 -1.74 -51.87
C GLY A 218 16.10 -0.36 -51.98
N ASN A 219 14.79 -0.27 -52.24
CA ASN A 219 14.05 1.00 -52.20
C ASN A 219 13.23 1.13 -50.91
N PHE A 220 13.46 2.20 -50.14
CA PHE A 220 12.62 2.63 -49.03
C PHE A 220 11.30 3.19 -49.57
N GLU A 221 10.32 2.33 -49.85
CA GLU A 221 8.93 2.79 -49.99
C GLU A 221 8.26 2.78 -48.61
N ALA A 222 7.91 3.97 -48.12
CA ALA A 222 7.02 4.11 -46.97
C ALA A 222 5.71 3.37 -47.29
N SER A 223 5.50 2.22 -46.65
CA SER A 223 4.36 1.36 -46.94
C SER A 223 3.06 2.14 -46.76
N LYS A 224 2.18 2.04 -47.77
CA LYS A 224 0.90 2.76 -47.97
C LYS A 224 -0.17 2.50 -46.88
N LYS A 225 0.24 1.99 -45.69
CA LYS A 225 -0.59 1.55 -44.55
C LYS A 225 -0.47 2.43 -43.29
N ILE A 226 0.16 3.61 -43.35
CA ILE A 226 0.15 4.62 -42.26
C ILE A 226 -1.27 4.97 -41.78
N TRP A 227 -2.30 4.80 -42.62
CA TRP A 227 -3.69 5.07 -42.23
C TRP A 227 -4.20 4.12 -41.13
N ILE A 228 -3.69 2.89 -41.06
CA ILE A 228 -4.05 1.92 -40.00
C ILE A 228 -3.49 2.36 -38.64
N PHE A 229 -2.37 3.10 -38.61
CA PHE A 229 -1.82 3.68 -37.39
C PHE A 229 -2.78 4.71 -36.81
N PHE A 230 -3.27 5.66 -37.61
CA PHE A 230 -4.26 6.64 -37.14
C PHE A 230 -5.60 5.99 -36.78
N ALA A 231 -6.03 4.96 -37.52
CA ALA A 231 -7.27 4.24 -37.25
C ALA A 231 -7.23 3.40 -35.95
N THR A 232 -6.05 3.05 -35.43
CA THR A 232 -5.90 2.27 -34.20
C THR A 232 -5.45 3.12 -33.02
N ALA A 233 -4.56 4.08 -33.25
CA ALA A 233 -4.11 5.03 -32.24
C ALA A 233 -5.24 5.97 -31.81
N GLY A 234 -6.06 6.46 -32.75
CA GLY A 234 -7.18 7.37 -32.47
C GLY A 234 -8.22 6.81 -31.49
N PRO A 235 -8.77 5.60 -31.72
CA PRO A 235 -9.69 4.99 -30.76
C PRO A 235 -9.03 4.70 -29.42
N LEU A 236 -7.74 4.34 -29.39
CA LEU A 236 -7.06 4.08 -28.13
C LEU A 236 -6.81 5.37 -27.34
N THR A 237 -6.40 6.47 -27.96
CA THR A 237 -6.31 7.77 -27.27
C THR A 237 -7.68 8.25 -26.79
N VAL A 238 -8.72 8.08 -27.59
CA VAL A 238 -10.10 8.38 -27.18
C VAL A 238 -10.52 7.47 -26.03
N PHE A 239 -10.14 6.19 -26.02
CA PHE A 239 -10.45 5.26 -24.93
C PHE A 239 -9.73 5.65 -23.64
N THR A 240 -8.43 5.97 -23.69
CA THR A 240 -7.67 6.43 -22.52
C THR A 240 -8.21 7.76 -21.99
N LEU A 241 -8.55 8.71 -22.87
CA LEU A 241 -9.18 9.97 -22.49
C LEU A 241 -10.61 9.75 -21.94
N SER A 242 -11.35 8.79 -22.47
CA SER A 242 -12.69 8.44 -21.99
C SER A 242 -12.62 7.81 -20.60
N VAL A 243 -11.69 6.89 -20.36
CA VAL A 243 -11.45 6.32 -19.02
C VAL A 243 -11.01 7.40 -18.05
N TRP A 244 -10.12 8.30 -18.46
CA TRP A 244 -9.69 9.44 -17.63
C TRP A 244 -10.84 10.38 -17.29
N TRP A 245 -11.63 10.78 -18.28
CA TRP A 245 -12.77 11.68 -18.10
C TRP A 245 -13.88 11.03 -17.26
N PHE A 246 -14.17 9.75 -17.49
CA PHE A 246 -15.17 9.00 -16.74
C PHE A 246 -14.74 8.80 -15.29
N TRP A 247 -13.45 8.60 -15.04
CA TRP A 247 -12.91 8.48 -13.69
C TRP A 247 -12.95 9.80 -12.93
N TRP A 248 -12.60 10.91 -13.57
CA TRP A 248 -12.69 12.23 -12.95
C TRP A 248 -14.16 12.56 -12.61
N ARG A 249 -15.07 12.27 -13.53
CA ARG A 249 -16.52 12.40 -13.29
C ARG A 249 -17.03 11.51 -12.14
N TRP A 250 -16.50 10.29 -12.00
CA TRP A 250 -16.91 9.37 -10.94
C TRP A 250 -16.37 9.74 -9.57
N THR A 251 -15.14 10.27 -9.49
CA THR A 251 -14.54 10.72 -8.23
C THR A 251 -15.30 11.93 -7.67
N ASP A 252 -15.66 12.89 -8.53
CA ASP A 252 -16.50 14.03 -8.14
C ASP A 252 -17.90 13.59 -7.65
N VAL A 253 -18.53 12.61 -8.33
CA VAL A 253 -19.86 12.10 -7.93
C VAL A 253 -19.80 11.31 -6.62
N VAL A 254 -18.73 10.55 -6.37
CA VAL A 254 -18.54 9.82 -5.10
C VAL A 254 -18.28 10.78 -3.93
N GLU A 255 -17.59 11.90 -4.15
CA GLU A 255 -17.44 12.94 -3.13
C GLU A 255 -18.76 13.68 -2.86
N MET A 256 -19.54 13.98 -3.91
CA MET A 256 -20.86 14.60 -3.76
C MET A 256 -21.87 13.70 -3.05
N THR A 257 -21.85 12.39 -3.28
CA THR A 257 -22.73 11.44 -2.59
C THR A 257 -22.34 11.22 -1.13
N LYS A 258 -21.05 11.22 -0.79
CA LYS A 258 -20.58 11.21 0.61
C LYS A 258 -20.93 12.52 1.34
N ALA A 259 -20.80 13.66 0.67
CA ALA A 259 -21.20 14.96 1.21
C ALA A 259 -22.73 15.09 1.39
N ALA A 260 -23.53 14.47 0.50
CA ALA A 260 -24.98 14.42 0.61
C ALA A 260 -25.47 13.44 1.71
N GLN A 261 -24.85 12.27 1.85
CA GLN A 261 -25.15 11.33 2.94
C GLN A 261 -24.73 11.86 4.32
N GLY A 262 -23.60 12.56 4.42
CA GLY A 262 -23.14 13.17 5.68
C GLY A 262 -24.03 14.30 6.21
N LYS A 263 -24.82 14.95 5.34
CA LYS A 263 -25.77 16.00 5.73
C LYS A 263 -27.16 15.49 6.10
N SER A 264 -27.55 14.29 5.67
CA SER A 264 -28.92 13.78 5.91
C SER A 264 -29.08 12.97 7.21
N THR A 265 -27.99 12.73 7.96
CA THR A 265 -28.03 12.01 9.25
C THR A 265 -28.04 12.94 10.47
N ILE A 266 -28.13 14.26 10.28
CA ILE A 266 -28.33 15.23 11.37
C ILE A 266 -29.59 16.04 11.09
N THR A 267 -30.74 15.39 11.24
CA THR A 267 -32.00 16.07 11.56
C THR A 267 -32.90 15.08 12.31
N LEU A 268 -32.88 15.27 13.64
CA LEU A 268 -33.79 14.80 14.69
C LEU A 268 -33.96 13.28 14.87
#